data_AF-A0A9Q0D2Q2-F1
#
_entry.id   AF-A0A9Q0D2Q2-F1
#
_cell.length_a   1.000
_cell.length_b   1.000
_cell.length_c   1.000
_cell.angle_alpha   90.00
_cell.angle_beta   90.00
_cell.angle_gamma   90.00
#
_symmetry.space_group_name_H-M   'P 1'
#
loop_
_entity.id
_entity.type
_entity.pdbx_description
1 polymer ?
#
loop_
_entity_poly.entity_id
_entity_poly.type
_entity_poly.pdbx_seq_one_letter_code
_entity_poly.pdbx_strand_id
1 'polypeptide(L)'
;MAWGGLFLSWSRPSREQQKACISSAGAFNYPSDFYCATSNPKLETEKQKALTSNGFNINSARILLGSGPDTFRLAKSALLSWRHFALGWAMVDPETPVKKETRFCVCVKELVPWLMMPLQIAYVTSTVKRPAKGSFSFGSGTLQGHLLAGEERFSVEWDENDKVWYEILSFSKPAHILSVIGYPYVLLRQKFFARQSTQAVLKYVNSQKLESGRSWAGPSLNS
;
A
#
# COMPACT_ATOMS: atom_id res chain seq x y z
N MET A 1 10.85 0.57 -21.92
CA MET A 1 10.92 -0.67 -22.75
C MET A 1 10.83 -1.86 -21.82
N ALA A 2 10.18 -2.95 -22.24
CA ALA A 2 10.16 -4.20 -21.48
C ALA A 2 11.48 -4.96 -21.73
N TRP A 3 12.29 -5.19 -20.70
CA TRP A 3 13.51 -5.99 -20.78
C TRP A 3 13.37 -7.19 -19.85
N GLY A 4 13.37 -8.40 -20.39
CA GLY A 4 13.21 -9.63 -19.59
C GLY A 4 11.86 -9.71 -18.84
N GLY A 5 10.81 -9.04 -19.32
CA GLY A 5 9.52 -8.97 -18.64
C GLY A 5 9.38 -7.85 -17.60
N LEU A 6 10.42 -7.02 -17.42
CA LEU A 6 10.39 -5.86 -16.52
C LEU A 6 10.25 -4.54 -17.28
N PHE A 7 9.45 -3.63 -16.71
CA PHE A 7 9.24 -2.31 -17.27
C PHE A 7 10.17 -1.29 -16.62
N LEU A 8 11.15 -0.83 -17.41
CA LEU A 8 12.15 0.15 -16.99
C LEU A 8 11.95 1.50 -17.67
N SER A 9 12.25 2.57 -16.93
CA SER A 9 12.33 3.95 -17.43
C SER A 9 13.52 4.70 -16.81
N TRP A 10 14.25 5.49 -17.61
CA TRP A 10 15.36 6.32 -17.12
C TRP A 10 14.91 7.63 -16.47
N SER A 11 13.66 8.01 -16.70
CA SER A 11 12.98 9.14 -16.08
C SER A 11 11.73 8.66 -15.35
N ARG A 12 11.13 9.55 -14.55
CA ARG A 12 9.88 9.26 -13.83
C ARG A 12 8.83 8.74 -14.83
N PRO A 13 8.25 7.55 -14.61
CA PRO A 13 7.39 6.93 -15.62
C PRO A 13 6.18 7.78 -15.99
N SER A 14 5.97 8.00 -17.28
CA SER A 14 4.77 8.67 -17.79
C SER A 14 3.53 7.79 -17.62
N ARG A 15 2.34 8.39 -17.68
CA ARG A 15 1.07 7.65 -17.64
C ARG A 15 0.96 6.62 -18.77
N GLU A 16 1.52 6.93 -19.95
CA GLU A 16 1.54 6.00 -21.08
C GLU A 16 2.43 4.79 -20.80
N GLN A 17 3.60 4.99 -20.23
CA GLN A 17 4.49 3.88 -19.83
C GLN A 17 3.84 3.01 -18.76
N GLN A 18 3.15 3.63 -17.79
CA GLN A 18 2.39 2.91 -16.76
C GLN A 18 1.25 2.10 -17.36
N LYS A 19 0.48 2.67 -18.30
CA LYS A 19 -0.57 1.95 -19.05
C LYS A 19 0.00 0.77 -19.82
N ALA A 20 1.12 0.95 -20.52
CA ALA A 20 1.79 -0.13 -21.24
C ALA A 20 2.23 -1.28 -20.31
N CYS A 21 2.77 -0.96 -19.13
CA CYS A 21 3.09 -1.94 -18.09
C CYS A 21 1.84 -2.72 -17.66
N ILE A 22 0.75 -2.02 -17.35
CA ILE A 22 -0.52 -2.62 -16.90
C ILE A 22 -1.13 -3.52 -17.98
N SER A 23 -1.16 -3.06 -19.24
CA SER A 23 -1.75 -3.81 -20.37
C SER A 23 -0.98 -5.09 -20.71
N SER A 24 0.33 -5.10 -20.48
CA SER A 24 1.15 -6.29 -20.69
C SER A 24 1.08 -7.32 -19.55
N ALA A 25 0.56 -6.92 -18.39
CA ALA A 25 0.57 -7.74 -17.20
C ALA A 25 -0.45 -8.89 -17.33
N GLY A 26 -0.02 -10.09 -16.92
CA GLY A 26 -0.87 -11.29 -16.94
C GLY A 26 -1.89 -11.34 -15.79
N ALA A 27 -2.23 -12.55 -15.38
CA ALA A 27 -2.94 -12.83 -14.13
C ALA A 27 -2.07 -12.60 -12.89
N PHE A 28 -2.60 -12.91 -11.70
CA PHE A 28 -1.81 -12.96 -10.48
C PHE A 28 -0.70 -14.01 -10.60
N ASN A 29 0.49 -13.70 -10.08
CA ASN A 29 1.68 -14.55 -10.17
C ASN A 29 1.97 -15.33 -8.87
N TYR A 30 0.96 -15.52 -8.02
CA TYR A 30 1.01 -16.31 -6.79
C TYR A 30 -0.18 -17.28 -6.72
N PRO A 31 -0.11 -18.36 -5.92
CA PRO A 31 -1.16 -19.39 -5.87
C PRO A 31 -2.52 -18.82 -5.48
N SER A 32 -3.58 -19.30 -6.13
CA SER A 32 -4.96 -18.87 -5.91
C SER A 32 -5.45 -19.10 -4.49
N ASP A 33 -4.92 -20.10 -3.79
CA ASP A 33 -5.25 -20.42 -2.39
C ASP A 33 -4.91 -19.27 -1.43
N PHE A 34 -4.00 -18.38 -1.85
CA PHE A 34 -3.59 -17.21 -1.08
C PHE A 34 -4.22 -15.91 -1.58
N TYR A 35 -5.16 -15.94 -2.53
CA TYR A 35 -5.89 -14.73 -2.92
C TYR A 35 -6.68 -14.17 -1.74
N CYS A 36 -6.59 -12.86 -1.56
CA CYS A 36 -7.19 -12.15 -0.44
C CYS A 36 -6.71 -12.68 0.92
N ALA A 37 -5.55 -13.35 1.01
CA ALA A 37 -5.07 -13.90 2.27
C ALA A 37 -4.85 -12.83 3.34
N THR A 38 -4.58 -11.59 2.92
CA THR A 38 -4.41 -10.45 3.82
C THR A 38 -5.72 -9.80 4.27
N SER A 39 -6.89 -10.23 3.77
CA SER A 39 -8.18 -9.56 4.03
C SER A 39 -8.67 -9.69 5.46
N ASN A 40 -8.23 -10.73 6.18
CA ASN A 40 -8.45 -10.86 7.61
C ASN A 40 -7.45 -9.95 8.36
N PRO A 41 -7.90 -9.00 9.21
CA PRO A 41 -7.03 -8.11 9.96
C PRO A 41 -5.98 -8.85 10.80
N LYS A 42 -6.36 -10.00 11.36
CA LYS A 42 -5.44 -10.92 12.01
C LYS A 42 -5.14 -12.03 11.01
N LEU A 43 -3.91 -12.09 10.51
CA LEU A 43 -3.48 -13.23 9.72
C LEU A 43 -3.52 -14.46 10.64
N GLU A 44 -4.47 -15.35 10.40
CA GLU A 44 -4.66 -16.55 11.21
C GLU A 44 -3.38 -17.37 11.27
N THR A 45 -3.06 -17.92 12.44
CA THR A 45 -1.83 -18.68 12.67
C THR A 45 -1.61 -19.78 11.64
N GLU A 46 -2.67 -20.51 11.27
CA GLU A 46 -2.60 -21.56 10.26
C GLU A 46 -2.32 -21.02 8.86
N LYS A 47 -2.91 -19.87 8.51
CA LYS A 47 -2.66 -19.20 7.23
C LYS A 47 -1.25 -18.64 7.16
N GLN A 48 -0.75 -18.08 8.28
CA GLN A 48 0.63 -17.65 8.42
C GLN A 48 1.61 -18.82 8.24
N LYS A 49 1.38 -19.95 8.91
CA LYS A 49 2.17 -21.18 8.74
C LYS A 49 2.17 -21.65 7.28
N ALA A 50 0.99 -21.70 6.66
CA ALA A 50 0.86 -22.11 5.25
C ALA A 50 1.67 -21.20 4.31
N LEU A 51 1.63 -19.88 4.51
CA LEU A 51 2.44 -18.92 3.75
C LEU A 51 3.94 -19.16 3.93
N THR A 52 4.41 -19.28 5.17
CA THR A 52 5.83 -19.49 5.45
C THR A 52 6.34 -20.82 4.91
N SER A 53 5.56 -21.90 5.02
CA SER A 53 5.92 -23.20 4.45
C SER A 53 5.97 -23.20 2.92
N ASN A 54 5.28 -22.25 2.26
CA ASN A 54 5.33 -22.04 0.81
C ASN A 54 6.41 -21.03 0.37
N GLY A 55 7.32 -20.67 1.29
CA GLY A 55 8.47 -19.81 1.04
C GLY A 55 8.16 -18.32 0.99
N PHE A 56 6.96 -17.89 1.42
CA PHE A 56 6.63 -16.47 1.51
C PHE A 56 7.23 -15.85 2.77
N ASN A 57 7.85 -14.68 2.60
CA ASN A 57 8.22 -13.83 3.72
C ASN A 57 7.05 -12.90 4.06
N ILE A 58 6.73 -12.79 5.35
CA ILE A 58 5.70 -11.88 5.86
C ILE A 58 6.35 -10.61 6.38
N ASN A 59 5.79 -9.46 6.01
CA ASN A 59 6.21 -8.15 6.48
C ASN A 59 4.98 -7.39 7.00
N SER A 60 5.15 -6.73 8.15
CA SER A 60 4.10 -5.95 8.79
C SER A 60 4.67 -4.71 9.46
N ALA A 61 3.92 -3.61 9.38
CA ALA A 61 4.19 -2.40 10.14
C ALA A 61 2.87 -1.74 10.53
N ARG A 62 2.78 -1.28 11.78
CA ARG A 62 1.59 -0.60 12.32
C ARG A 62 2.00 0.63 13.09
N ILE A 63 1.24 1.71 12.95
CA ILE A 63 1.47 2.99 13.65
C ILE A 63 0.16 3.60 14.15
N LEU A 64 0.21 4.22 15.32
CA LEU A 64 -0.89 5.01 15.87
C LEU A 64 -0.94 6.37 15.16
N LEU A 65 -2.08 6.70 14.56
CA LEU A 65 -2.31 7.97 13.87
C LEU A 65 -2.95 9.04 14.78
N GLY A 66 -3.61 8.61 15.85
CA GLY A 66 -4.35 9.48 16.76
C GLY A 66 -5.63 8.81 17.23
N SER A 67 -6.67 9.59 17.45
CA SER A 67 -7.96 9.12 17.95
C SER A 67 -9.15 9.78 17.27
N GLY A 68 -10.32 9.15 17.35
CA GLY A 68 -11.58 9.72 16.92
C GLY A 68 -11.91 9.62 15.43
N PRO A 69 -13.16 9.96 15.07
CA PRO A 69 -13.72 9.80 13.73
C PRO A 69 -13.00 10.66 12.68
N ASP A 70 -12.53 11.85 13.04
CA ASP A 70 -11.79 12.71 12.11
C ASP A 70 -10.46 12.12 11.70
N THR A 71 -9.73 11.52 12.65
CA THR A 71 -8.48 10.80 12.35
C THR A 71 -8.76 9.64 11.39
N PHE A 72 -9.83 8.88 11.64
CA PHE A 72 -10.22 7.77 10.78
C PHE A 72 -10.58 8.24 9.37
N ARG A 73 -11.38 9.31 9.24
CA ARG A 73 -11.76 9.91 7.96
C ARG A 73 -10.54 10.39 7.17
N LEU A 74 -9.62 11.11 7.81
CA LEU A 74 -8.39 11.59 7.20
C LEU A 74 -7.48 10.44 6.77
N ALA A 75 -7.31 9.44 7.62
CA ALA A 75 -6.49 8.26 7.31
C ALA A 75 -7.08 7.45 6.15
N LYS A 76 -8.40 7.23 6.12
CA LYS A 76 -9.09 6.60 4.98
C LYS A 76 -8.88 7.41 3.69
N SER A 77 -9.01 8.73 3.74
CA SER A 77 -8.72 9.62 2.60
C SER A 77 -7.27 9.50 2.12
N ALA A 78 -6.31 9.36 3.04
CA ALA A 78 -4.90 9.15 2.71
C ALA A 78 -4.67 7.87 1.90
N LEU A 79 -5.41 6.79 2.23
CA LEU A 79 -5.36 5.54 1.47
C LEU A 79 -6.00 5.67 0.10
N LEU A 80 -7.20 6.27 0.02
CA LEU A 80 -7.92 6.49 -1.23
C LEU A 80 -7.18 7.40 -2.23
N SER A 81 -6.30 8.27 -1.72
CA SER A 81 -5.49 9.20 -2.53
C SER A 81 -4.00 8.81 -2.61
N TRP A 82 -3.68 7.55 -2.31
CA TRP A 82 -2.32 6.99 -2.45
C TRP A 82 -1.21 7.73 -1.68
N ARG A 83 -1.53 8.42 -0.58
CA ARG A 83 -0.55 9.17 0.23
C ARG A 83 0.52 8.28 0.88
N HIS A 84 0.20 7.02 1.12
CA HIS A 84 1.14 6.00 1.57
C HIS A 84 2.20 5.62 0.51
N PHE A 85 1.96 5.97 -0.75
CA PHE A 85 2.93 5.96 -1.86
C PHE A 85 3.32 7.38 -2.31
N ALA A 86 3.14 8.42 -1.51
CA ALA A 86 3.64 9.76 -1.85
C ALA A 86 5.12 9.91 -1.46
N LEU A 87 5.95 8.94 -1.86
CA LEU A 87 7.35 8.85 -1.50
C LEU A 87 8.17 9.36 -2.70
N GLY A 88 9.18 10.21 -2.49
CA GLY A 88 9.98 10.76 -3.61
C GLY A 88 10.62 9.69 -4.52
N TRP A 89 10.66 8.44 -4.06
CA TRP A 89 11.22 7.27 -4.73
C TRP A 89 10.18 6.17 -5.04
N ALA A 90 8.92 6.28 -4.61
CA ALA A 90 7.87 5.31 -4.95
C ALA A 90 6.54 6.02 -5.13
N MET A 91 5.77 5.66 -6.17
CA MET A 91 4.51 6.32 -6.49
C MET A 91 3.50 5.39 -7.14
N VAL A 92 2.23 5.77 -7.02
CA VAL A 92 1.10 5.29 -7.82
C VAL A 92 0.44 6.50 -8.48
N ASP A 93 -0.14 6.35 -9.67
CA ASP A 93 -0.93 7.44 -10.28
C ASP A 93 -2.10 7.80 -9.35
N PRO A 94 -2.19 9.05 -8.85
CA PRO A 94 -3.25 9.45 -7.93
C PRO A 94 -4.67 9.33 -8.51
N GLU A 95 -4.82 9.23 -9.84
CA GLU A 95 -6.11 8.97 -10.49
C GLU A 95 -6.54 7.49 -10.44
N THR A 96 -5.68 6.59 -9.97
CA THR A 96 -6.00 5.17 -9.85
C THR A 96 -7.10 4.96 -8.81
N PRO A 97 -8.29 4.44 -9.18
CA PRO A 97 -9.36 4.22 -8.22
C PRO A 97 -9.03 3.03 -7.30
N VAL A 98 -9.26 3.20 -5.99
CA VAL A 98 -9.19 2.08 -5.04
C VAL A 98 -10.47 1.26 -5.11
N LYS A 99 -10.57 0.40 -6.13
CA LYS A 99 -11.72 -0.48 -6.40
C LYS A 99 -11.22 -1.88 -6.77
N LYS A 100 -11.93 -2.92 -6.30
CA LYS A 100 -11.67 -4.31 -6.68
C LYS A 100 -11.50 -4.46 -8.20
N GLU A 101 -10.57 -5.31 -8.61
CA GLU A 101 -10.19 -5.60 -10.00
C GLU A 101 -9.52 -4.45 -10.75
N THR A 102 -9.31 -3.29 -10.11
CA THR A 102 -8.50 -2.22 -10.70
C THR A 102 -7.05 -2.67 -10.80
N ARG A 103 -6.51 -2.66 -12.02
CA ARG A 103 -5.09 -2.87 -12.29
C ARG A 103 -4.35 -1.54 -12.24
N PHE A 104 -3.16 -1.55 -11.67
CA PHE A 104 -2.29 -0.40 -11.56
C PHE A 104 -0.83 -0.83 -11.55
N CYS A 105 0.08 0.11 -11.50
CA CYS A 105 1.49 -0.20 -11.26
C CYS A 105 2.06 0.72 -10.18
N VAL A 106 2.93 0.16 -9.35
CA VAL A 106 3.78 0.93 -8.46
C VAL A 106 5.06 1.25 -9.23
N CYS A 107 5.40 2.54 -9.32
CA CYS A 107 6.65 3.00 -9.90
C CYS A 107 7.66 3.24 -8.78
N VAL A 108 8.80 2.55 -8.81
CA VAL A 108 9.86 2.66 -7.79
C VAL A 108 11.15 3.12 -8.45
N LYS A 109 11.73 4.21 -7.93
CA LYS A 109 13.07 4.65 -8.28
C LYS A 109 14.09 3.85 -7.50
N GLU A 110 14.82 3.00 -8.22
CA GLU A 110 16.05 2.41 -7.72
C GLU A 110 17.25 3.30 -8.12
N LEU A 111 18.48 2.88 -7.82
CA LEU A 111 19.68 3.73 -7.97
C LEU A 111 19.75 4.49 -9.30
N VAL A 112 19.43 3.82 -10.42
CA VAL A 112 19.49 4.45 -11.76
C VAL A 112 18.12 4.41 -12.48
N PRO A 113 17.49 3.26 -12.77
CA PRO A 113 16.20 3.26 -13.44
C PRO A 113 15.01 3.31 -12.46
N TRP A 114 13.88 3.80 -12.97
CA TRP A 114 12.57 3.50 -12.44
C TRP A 114 12.10 2.13 -12.89
N LEU A 115 11.61 1.35 -11.94
CA LEU A 115 10.89 0.10 -12.13
C LEU A 115 9.39 0.38 -12.08
N MET A 116 8.64 -0.19 -13.01
CA MET A 116 7.17 -0.28 -12.92
C MET A 116 6.80 -1.72 -12.60
N MET A 117 6.06 -1.91 -11.51
CA MET A 117 5.65 -3.22 -11.04
C MET A 117 4.11 -3.31 -11.07
N PRO A 118 3.51 -4.22 -11.87
CA PRO A 118 2.08 -4.30 -12.04
C PRO A 118 1.38 -5.06 -10.91
N LEU A 119 0.26 -4.52 -10.43
CA LEU A 119 -0.59 -5.10 -9.39
C LEU A 119 -2.06 -4.99 -9.79
N GLN A 120 -2.91 -5.74 -9.08
CA GLN A 120 -4.36 -5.62 -9.15
C GLN A 120 -4.96 -5.61 -7.75
N ILE A 121 -5.92 -4.72 -7.50
CA ILE A 121 -6.67 -4.70 -6.25
C ILE A 121 -7.52 -5.97 -6.17
N ALA A 122 -7.17 -6.86 -5.24
CA ALA A 122 -7.83 -8.16 -5.05
C ALA A 122 -9.15 -8.01 -4.28
N TYR A 123 -9.18 -7.12 -3.30
CA TYR A 123 -10.37 -6.82 -2.49
C TYR A 123 -10.33 -5.39 -1.93
N VAL A 124 -11.50 -4.89 -1.58
CA VAL A 124 -11.69 -3.67 -0.79
C VAL A 124 -12.74 -3.97 0.28
N THR A 125 -12.42 -3.70 1.54
CA THR A 125 -13.30 -3.90 2.69
C THR A 125 -13.50 -2.56 3.39
N SER A 126 -14.74 -2.20 3.67
CA SER A 126 -15.07 -1.02 4.47
C SER A 126 -16.17 -1.40 5.45
N THR A 127 -15.92 -1.26 6.74
CA THR A 127 -16.93 -1.47 7.77
C THR A 127 -17.07 -0.21 8.62
N VAL A 128 -18.31 0.10 8.98
CA VAL A 128 -18.63 1.11 9.99
C VAL A 128 -19.60 0.42 10.95
N LYS A 129 -19.10 0.10 12.15
CA LYS A 129 -19.89 -0.48 13.24
C LYS A 129 -20.40 0.64 14.14
N ARG A 130 -21.60 0.46 14.69
CA ARG A 130 -22.13 1.27 15.79
C ARG A 130 -21.90 0.53 17.12
N PRO A 131 -21.56 1.20 18.24
CA PRO A 131 -21.20 2.62 18.35
C PRO A 131 -19.84 2.88 17.66
N ALA A 132 -19.68 4.08 17.12
CA ALA A 132 -18.74 4.46 16.05
C ALA A 132 -17.34 3.82 16.13
N LYS A 133 -17.17 2.72 15.39
CA LYS A 133 -15.88 2.05 15.11
C LYS A 133 -15.86 1.71 13.63
N GLY A 134 -14.69 1.65 13.02
CA GLY A 134 -14.62 1.47 11.57
C GLY A 134 -13.33 0.86 11.12
N SER A 135 -13.39 0.16 10.00
CA SER A 135 -12.20 -0.29 9.29
C SER A 135 -12.33 -0.01 7.82
N PHE A 136 -11.22 0.33 7.20
CA PHE A 136 -11.09 0.38 5.75
C PHE A 136 -9.80 -0.32 5.37
N SER A 137 -9.88 -1.24 4.42
CA SER A 137 -8.70 -1.92 3.90
C SER A 137 -8.86 -2.23 2.42
N PHE A 138 -7.74 -2.32 1.73
CA PHE A 138 -7.69 -2.95 0.41
C PHE A 138 -6.39 -3.73 0.31
N GLY A 139 -6.45 -4.86 -0.38
CA GLY A 139 -5.29 -5.69 -0.70
C GLY A 139 -5.02 -5.69 -2.19
N SER A 140 -3.75 -5.61 -2.56
CA SER A 140 -3.30 -5.67 -3.94
C SER A 140 -2.40 -6.87 -4.14
N GLY A 141 -2.76 -7.71 -5.11
CA GLY A 141 -1.97 -8.86 -5.54
C GLY A 141 -1.01 -8.49 -6.66
N THR A 142 0.17 -9.09 -6.67
CA THR A 142 1.16 -8.91 -7.74
C THR A 142 0.76 -9.67 -9.01
N LEU A 143 0.98 -9.06 -10.18
CA LEU A 143 0.69 -9.67 -11.49
C LEU A 143 1.97 -10.22 -12.15
N GLN A 144 1.84 -11.05 -13.19
CA GLN A 144 3.00 -11.36 -14.05
C GLN A 144 3.62 -10.06 -14.59
N GLY A 145 4.95 -9.96 -14.55
CA GLY A 145 5.71 -8.73 -14.79
C GLY A 145 6.16 -8.01 -13.51
N HIS A 146 5.68 -8.43 -12.33
CA HIS A 146 6.19 -7.96 -11.04
C HIS A 146 7.45 -8.73 -10.64
N LEU A 147 8.40 -8.06 -9.98
CA LEU A 147 9.59 -8.69 -9.40
C LEU A 147 9.29 -9.71 -8.29
N LEU A 148 8.11 -9.66 -7.69
CA LEU A 148 7.73 -10.42 -6.51
C LEU A 148 6.39 -11.09 -6.79
N ALA A 149 6.13 -12.18 -6.08
CA ALA A 149 4.85 -12.87 -6.03
C ALA A 149 4.28 -12.75 -4.63
N GLY A 150 3.08 -12.21 -4.48
CA GLY A 150 2.45 -12.01 -3.18
C GLY A 150 1.29 -11.01 -3.18
N GLU A 151 0.91 -10.59 -1.98
CA GLU A 151 -0.18 -9.65 -1.74
C GLU A 151 0.20 -8.66 -0.64
N GLU A 152 -0.22 -7.40 -0.78
CA GLU A 152 -0.01 -6.33 0.19
C GLU A 152 -1.33 -5.64 0.53
N ARG A 153 -1.66 -5.58 1.82
CA ARG A 153 -2.79 -4.85 2.38
C ARG A 153 -2.33 -3.53 2.97
N PHE A 154 -3.13 -2.50 2.70
CA PHE A 154 -3.14 -1.26 3.45
C PHE A 154 -4.47 -1.12 4.18
N SER A 155 -4.42 -0.76 5.46
CA SER A 155 -5.64 -0.63 6.24
C SER A 155 -5.59 0.45 7.31
N VAL A 156 -6.75 1.02 7.58
CA VAL A 156 -7.01 1.88 8.72
C VAL A 156 -8.06 1.22 9.61
N GLU A 157 -7.77 1.14 10.90
CA GLU A 157 -8.67 0.60 11.91
C GLU A 157 -8.90 1.65 13.01
N TRP A 158 -10.15 1.91 13.32
CA TRP A 158 -10.59 2.67 14.49
C TRP A 158 -11.11 1.68 15.54
N ASP A 159 -10.32 1.52 16.60
CA ASP A 159 -10.50 0.48 17.61
C ASP A 159 -11.44 0.90 18.75
N GLU A 160 -11.58 0.02 19.74
CA GLU A 160 -12.50 0.18 20.85
C GLU A 160 -12.08 1.24 21.87
N ASN A 161 -10.80 1.62 21.87
CA ASN A 161 -10.21 2.61 22.77
C ASN A 161 -10.11 3.99 22.10
N ASP A 162 -10.93 4.22 21.08
CA ASP A 162 -10.94 5.41 20.24
C ASP A 162 -9.63 5.63 19.47
N LYS A 163 -8.74 4.64 19.35
CA LYS A 163 -7.46 4.79 18.65
C LYS A 163 -7.59 4.44 17.18
N VAL A 164 -6.93 5.23 16.34
CA VAL A 164 -6.89 5.02 14.89
C VAL A 164 -5.51 4.57 14.49
N TRP A 165 -5.43 3.38 13.92
CA TRP A 165 -4.20 2.72 13.49
C TRP A 165 -4.13 2.64 11.98
N TYR A 166 -2.93 2.84 11.43
CA TYR A 166 -2.61 2.45 10.07
C TYR A 166 -1.71 1.22 10.10
N GLU A 167 -2.01 0.25 9.25
CA GLU A 167 -1.28 -0.99 9.13
C GLU A 167 -1.00 -1.35 7.67
N ILE A 168 0.20 -1.87 7.46
CA ILE A 168 0.66 -2.52 6.23
C ILE A 168 0.89 -3.98 6.59
N LEU A 169 0.30 -4.90 5.83
CA LEU A 169 0.55 -6.33 5.95
C LEU A 169 0.79 -6.90 4.56
N SER A 170 1.93 -7.53 4.34
CA SER A 170 2.26 -8.15 3.07
C SER A 170 2.86 -9.53 3.27
N PHE A 171 2.63 -10.41 2.31
CA PHE A 171 3.46 -11.59 2.13
C PHE A 171 4.01 -11.60 0.71
N SER A 172 5.26 -12.02 0.54
CA SER A 172 5.86 -12.06 -0.80
C SER A 172 7.04 -13.01 -0.87
N LYS A 173 7.35 -13.49 -2.07
CA LYS A 173 8.61 -14.16 -2.40
C LYS A 173 9.14 -13.69 -3.76
N PRO A 174 10.44 -13.90 -4.06
CA PRO A 174 11.01 -13.60 -5.38
C PRO A 174 10.21 -14.26 -6.51
N ALA A 175 9.95 -13.50 -7.59
CA ALA A 175 9.29 -14.00 -8.81
C ALA A 175 10.10 -13.74 -10.09
N HIS A 176 11.26 -13.11 -9.95
CA HIS A 176 12.15 -12.76 -11.06
C HIS A 176 13.62 -12.96 -10.66
N ILE A 177 14.52 -13.32 -11.59
CA ILE A 177 15.94 -13.60 -11.27
C ILE A 177 16.63 -12.45 -10.52
N LEU A 178 16.32 -11.19 -10.89
CA LEU A 178 16.84 -10.01 -10.18
C LEU A 178 16.41 -9.96 -8.71
N SER A 179 15.17 -10.36 -8.40
CA SER A 179 14.68 -10.42 -7.03
C SER A 179 15.24 -11.60 -6.24
N VAL A 180 15.64 -12.70 -6.92
CA VAL A 180 16.30 -13.85 -6.29
C VAL A 180 17.73 -13.46 -5.89
N ILE A 181 18.49 -12.90 -6.84
CA ILE A 181 19.88 -12.46 -6.62
C ILE A 181 19.92 -11.34 -5.56
N GLY A 182 18.99 -10.39 -5.65
CA GLY A 182 18.89 -9.25 -4.74
C GLY A 182 18.01 -9.48 -3.52
N TYR A 183 17.65 -10.71 -3.16
CA TYR A 183 16.58 -10.93 -2.17
C TYR A 183 16.83 -10.27 -0.80
N PRO A 184 18.04 -10.31 -0.20
CA PRO A 184 18.30 -9.58 1.04
C PRO A 184 18.06 -8.06 0.91
N TYR A 185 18.39 -7.47 -0.24
CA TYR A 185 18.11 -6.08 -0.54
C TYR A 185 16.61 -5.82 -0.68
N VAL A 186 15.87 -6.70 -1.37
CA VAL A 186 14.40 -6.62 -1.46
C VAL A 186 13.77 -6.59 -0.07
N LEU A 187 14.15 -7.51 0.82
CA LEU A 187 13.62 -7.57 2.19
C LEU A 187 13.91 -6.26 2.97
N LEU A 188 15.10 -5.69 2.81
CA LEU A 188 15.46 -4.40 3.39
C LEU A 188 14.56 -3.28 2.83
N ARG A 189 14.34 -3.26 1.51
CA ARG A 189 13.50 -2.26 0.83
C ARG A 189 12.03 -2.37 1.20
N GLN A 190 11.49 -3.56 1.42
CA GLN A 190 10.12 -3.75 1.92
C GLN A 190 9.96 -3.19 3.34
N LYS A 191 10.92 -3.45 4.23
CA LYS A 191 10.93 -2.85 5.58
C LYS A 191 11.08 -1.33 5.53
N PHE A 192 11.93 -0.83 4.64
CA PHE A 192 12.10 0.61 4.43
C PHE A 192 10.83 1.27 3.89
N PHE A 193 10.19 0.66 2.89
CA PHE A 193 8.88 1.08 2.37
C PHE A 193 7.85 1.15 3.50
N ALA A 194 7.72 0.09 4.29
CA ALA A 194 6.71 0.03 5.36
C ALA A 194 6.89 1.16 6.40
N ARG A 195 8.14 1.47 6.76
CA ARG A 195 8.46 2.60 7.64
C ARG A 195 8.15 3.96 7.00
N GLN A 196 8.52 4.16 5.75
CA GLN A 196 8.28 5.44 5.05
C GLN A 196 6.80 5.68 4.79
N SER A 197 6.08 4.63 4.41
CA SER A 197 4.65 4.64 4.18
C SER A 197 3.87 4.97 5.47
N THR A 198 4.20 4.33 6.60
CA THR A 198 3.59 4.66 7.91
C THR A 198 3.84 6.11 8.32
N GLN A 199 5.06 6.61 8.13
CA GLN A 199 5.40 8.01 8.37
C GLN A 199 4.65 8.99 7.45
N ALA A 200 4.46 8.64 6.17
CA ALA A 200 3.75 9.47 5.21
C ALA A 200 2.27 9.64 5.59
N VAL A 201 1.59 8.56 6.01
CA VAL A 201 0.20 8.64 6.47
C VAL A 201 0.09 9.45 7.76
N LEU A 202 0.98 9.22 8.74
CA LEU A 202 1.01 10.01 9.98
C LEU A 202 1.20 11.51 9.70
N LYS A 203 2.16 11.86 8.84
CA LYS A 203 2.42 13.25 8.45
C LYS A 203 1.21 13.88 7.77
N TYR A 204 0.56 13.16 6.85
CA TYR A 204 -0.65 13.63 6.18
C TYR A 204 -1.75 13.94 7.18
N VAL A 205 -2.08 13.00 8.06
CA VAL A 205 -3.12 13.17 9.08
C VAL A 205 -2.82 14.37 10.00
N ASN A 206 -1.59 14.50 10.47
CA ASN A 206 -1.19 15.62 11.33
C ASN A 206 -1.27 16.97 10.60
N SER A 207 -0.84 17.04 9.34
CA SER A 207 -0.91 18.27 8.54
C SER A 207 -2.35 18.74 8.33
N GLN A 208 -3.26 17.82 8.01
CA GLN A 208 -4.67 18.14 7.79
C GLN A 208 -5.36 18.62 9.07
N LYS A 209 -5.01 18.07 10.24
CA LYS A 209 -5.52 18.55 11.53
C LYS A 209 -5.05 19.97 11.85
N LEU A 210 -3.79 20.29 11.55
CA LEU A 210 -3.24 21.63 11.75
C LEU A 210 -3.87 22.66 10.81
N GLU A 211 -4.20 22.28 9.59
CA GLU A 211 -4.93 23.12 8.63
C GLU A 211 -6.36 23.39 9.11
N SER A 212 -7.09 22.35 9.53
CA SER A 212 -8.42 22.53 10.11
C SER A 212 -8.40 23.39 11.36
N GLY A 213 -7.42 23.21 12.25
CA GLY A 213 -7.29 24.02 13.46
C GLY A 213 -7.01 25.50 13.17
N ARG A 214 -6.25 25.80 12.11
CA ARG A 214 -5.96 27.17 11.67
C ARG A 214 -7.15 27.84 10.99
N SER A 215 -7.99 27.11 10.26
CA SER A 215 -9.20 27.70 9.64
C SER A 215 -10.28 28.10 10.66
N TRP A 216 -10.22 27.61 11.91
CA TRP A 216 -11.15 27.95 12.99
C TRP A 216 -10.69 29.12 13.88
N ALA A 217 -9.47 29.64 13.71
CA ALA A 217 -9.06 30.87 14.38
C ALA A 217 -9.82 32.06 13.76
N GLY A 218 -11.01 32.36 14.31
CA GLY A 218 -11.86 33.47 13.88
C GLY A 218 -11.18 34.84 14.02
N PRO A 219 -11.78 35.92 13.48
CA PRO A 219 -11.17 37.25 13.50
C PRO A 219 -10.83 37.65 14.93
N SER A 220 -9.57 38.01 15.17
CA SER A 220 -9.19 38.69 16.41
C SER A 220 -9.97 40.00 16.47
N LEU A 221 -10.91 40.10 17.40
CA LEU A 221 -11.57 41.35 17.76
C LEU A 221 -10.50 42.28 18.33
N ASN A 222 -9.90 43.08 17.46
CA ASN A 222 -9.15 44.25 17.88
C ASN A 222 -10.19 45.32 18.22
N SER A 223 -10.39 45.52 19.52
CA SER A 223 -11.06 46.66 20.14
C SER A 223 -10.29 47.95 19.92
#